data_AF-A0A2D9SUH0-F1
#
_entry.id   AF-A0A2D9SUH0-F1
#
_cell.length_a   1.000
_cell.length_b   1.000
_cell.length_c   1.000
_cell.angle_alpha   90.00
_cell.angle_beta   90.00
_cell.angle_gamma   90.00
#
_symmetry.space_group_name_H-M   'P 1'
#
loop_
_entity.id
_entity.type
_entity.pdbx_description
1 polymer ?
#
loop_
_entity_poly.entity_id
_entity_poly.type
_entity_poly.pdbx_seq_one_letter_code
_entity_poly.pdbx_strand_id
1 'polypeptide(L)'
;TSEIAADALKQALEEDKLSANRLGAYQKEWKALLSNELEVGYSARRVFEYLGDNHITSLINQASVNGFVAELAYSPDVSFDWHSSMIGKIMGHPTLGIVLRLANPLLARMAKSPAPDEVFAPEVSMAEFGTLV
;
A
#
# COMPACT_ATOMS: atom_id res chain seq x y z
N THR A 1 10.05 -9.49 -6.09
CA THR A 1 10.19 -9.65 -4.61
C THR A 1 11.18 -10.73 -4.24
N SER A 2 11.15 -11.89 -4.90
CA SER A 2 12.15 -12.95 -4.77
C SER A 2 13.56 -12.50 -5.15
N GLU A 3 13.68 -11.64 -6.16
CA GLU A 3 14.96 -11.03 -6.58
C GLU A 3 15.62 -10.23 -5.46
N ILE A 4 14.89 -9.31 -4.81
CA ILE A 4 15.36 -8.54 -3.64
C ILE A 4 15.86 -9.48 -2.52
N ALA A 5 15.16 -10.58 -2.27
CA ALA A 5 15.59 -11.56 -1.27
C ALA A 5 16.89 -12.27 -1.67
N ALA A 6 16.99 -12.68 -2.95
CA ALA A 6 18.17 -13.34 -3.49
C ALA A 6 19.39 -12.43 -3.46
N ASP A 7 19.23 -11.16 -3.84
CA ASP A 7 20.31 -10.17 -3.84
C ASP A 7 20.78 -9.83 -2.42
N ALA A 8 19.85 -9.61 -1.49
CA ALA A 8 20.19 -9.36 -0.09
C ALA A 8 20.95 -10.54 0.53
N LEU A 9 20.55 -11.78 0.22
CA LEU A 9 21.23 -12.99 0.68
C LEU A 9 22.61 -13.15 0.01
N LYS A 10 22.70 -12.93 -1.30
CA LYS A 10 23.96 -13.01 -2.05
C LYS A 10 25.01 -12.09 -1.44
N GLN A 11 24.68 -10.82 -1.22
CA GLN A 11 25.62 -9.86 -0.64
C GLN A 11 26.01 -10.23 0.80
N ALA A 12 25.06 -10.74 1.60
CA ALA A 12 25.34 -11.19 2.97
C ALA A 12 26.31 -12.39 3.00
N LEU A 13 26.21 -13.29 2.02
CA LEU A 13 27.14 -14.42 1.85
C LEU A 13 28.52 -13.96 1.36
N GLU A 14 28.59 -13.03 0.42
CA GLU A 14 29.85 -12.44 -0.07
C GLU A 14 30.62 -11.73 1.06
N GLU A 15 29.91 -11.15 2.02
CA GLU A 15 30.49 -10.48 3.19
C GLU A 15 30.69 -11.39 4.42
N ASP A 16 30.26 -12.65 4.35
CA ASP A 16 30.19 -13.61 5.48
C ASP A 16 29.46 -13.03 6.71
N LYS A 17 28.36 -12.30 6.49
CA LYS A 17 27.58 -11.59 7.51
C LYS A 17 26.09 -11.91 7.43
N LEU A 18 25.69 -12.98 8.10
CA LEU A 18 24.28 -13.40 8.19
C LEU A 18 23.52 -12.85 9.41
N SER A 19 23.98 -11.72 9.96
CA SER A 19 23.29 -11.08 11.09
C SER A 19 21.96 -10.46 10.67
N ALA A 20 21.02 -10.36 11.62
CA ALA A 20 19.73 -9.71 11.39
C ALA A 20 19.88 -8.27 10.88
N ASN A 21 20.89 -7.54 11.34
CA ASN A 21 21.18 -6.19 10.86
C ASN A 21 21.55 -6.20 9.36
N ARG A 22 22.44 -7.10 8.92
CA ARG A 22 22.85 -7.17 7.51
C ARG A 22 21.71 -7.60 6.59
N LEU A 23 20.92 -8.59 7.02
CA LEU A 23 19.73 -9.06 6.28
C LEU A 23 18.56 -8.07 6.35
N GLY A 24 18.61 -7.08 7.25
CA GLY A 24 17.66 -5.98 7.31
C GLY A 24 17.60 -5.13 6.03
N ALA A 25 18.61 -5.21 5.16
CA ALA A 25 18.60 -4.60 3.82
C ALA A 25 17.41 -5.10 2.98
N TYR A 26 17.12 -6.42 3.00
CA TYR A 26 15.94 -6.99 2.34
C TYR A 26 14.66 -6.29 2.78
N GLN A 27 14.47 -6.14 4.09
CA GLN A 27 13.25 -5.53 4.62
C GLN A 27 13.09 -4.07 4.19
N LYS A 28 14.19 -3.32 4.10
CA LYS A 28 14.18 -1.92 3.64
C LYS A 28 13.78 -1.83 2.17
N GLU A 29 14.39 -2.63 1.31
CA GLU A 29 14.11 -2.64 -0.12
C GLU A 29 12.72 -3.17 -0.43
N TRP A 30 12.30 -4.25 0.23
CA TRP A 30 10.96 -4.80 0.12
C TRP A 30 9.91 -3.78 0.54
N LYS A 31 10.13 -3.07 1.67
CA LYS A 31 9.23 -1.99 2.10
C LYS A 31 9.18 -0.87 1.07
N ALA A 32 10.32 -0.40 0.58
CA ALA A 32 10.37 0.64 -0.43
C ALA A 32 9.60 0.26 -1.71
N LEU A 33 9.60 -1.02 -2.07
CA LEU A 33 8.89 -1.53 -3.25
C LEU A 33 7.38 -1.71 -3.01
N LEU A 34 6.96 -2.25 -1.86
CA LEU A 34 5.61 -2.78 -1.66
C LEU A 34 4.76 -2.07 -0.59
N SER A 35 5.33 -1.19 0.25
CA SER A 35 4.57 -0.60 1.36
C SER A 35 3.34 0.14 0.87
N ASN A 36 3.48 0.96 -0.19
CA ASN A 36 2.36 1.68 -0.78
C ASN A 36 1.28 0.72 -1.30
N GLU A 37 1.68 -0.34 -2.00
CA GLU A 37 0.74 -1.33 -2.55
C GLU A 37 -0.08 -2.00 -1.44
N LEU A 38 0.59 -2.38 -0.36
CA LEU A 38 -0.06 -3.03 0.79
C LEU A 38 -0.98 -2.07 1.56
N GLU A 39 -0.57 -0.82 1.75
CA GLU A 39 -1.39 0.18 2.45
C GLU A 39 -2.64 0.56 1.67
N VAL A 40 -2.51 0.75 0.34
CA VAL A 40 -3.63 1.03 -0.55
C VAL A 40 -4.56 -0.17 -0.64
N GLY A 41 -4.02 -1.37 -0.87
CA GLY A 41 -4.80 -2.61 -0.93
C GLY A 41 -5.53 -2.91 0.38
N TYR A 42 -4.86 -2.75 1.53
CA TYR A 42 -5.48 -2.92 2.86
C TYR A 42 -6.62 -1.91 3.08
N SER A 43 -6.43 -0.67 2.64
CA SER A 43 -7.47 0.34 2.77
C SER A 43 -8.65 0.07 1.84
N ALA A 44 -8.40 -0.30 0.59
CA ALA A 44 -9.45 -0.69 -0.37
C ALA A 44 -10.26 -1.90 0.12
N ARG A 45 -9.59 -2.90 0.71
CA ARG A 45 -10.27 -4.03 1.35
C ARG A 45 -11.22 -3.56 2.45
N ARG A 46 -10.77 -2.68 3.35
CA ARG A 46 -11.63 -2.12 4.39
C ARG A 46 -12.84 -1.40 3.79
N VAL A 47 -12.68 -0.66 2.69
CA VAL A 47 -13.83 -0.05 1.97
C VAL A 47 -14.82 -1.11 1.56
N PHE A 48 -14.32 -2.14 0.88
CA PHE A 48 -15.14 -3.19 0.30
C PHE A 48 -15.95 -3.92 1.38
N GLU A 49 -15.35 -4.15 2.56
CA GLU A 49 -16.01 -4.76 3.71
C GLU A 49 -17.21 -3.94 4.26
N TYR A 50 -17.29 -2.63 3.97
CA TYR A 50 -18.44 -1.77 4.33
C TYR A 50 -19.47 -1.61 3.20
N LEU A 51 -19.21 -2.14 2.00
CA LEU A 51 -20.16 -2.04 0.89
C LEU A 51 -21.28 -3.07 1.07
N GLY A 52 -22.51 -2.61 1.24
CA GLY A 52 -23.70 -3.45 1.08
C GLY A 52 -24.07 -3.64 -0.39
N ASP A 53 -24.99 -4.58 -0.65
CA ASP A 53 -25.42 -4.96 -2.00
C ASP A 53 -25.81 -3.75 -2.87
N ASN A 54 -26.58 -2.81 -2.31
CA ASN A 54 -27.00 -1.61 -3.04
C ASN A 54 -25.81 -0.73 -3.47
N HIS A 55 -24.76 -0.63 -2.65
CA HIS A 55 -23.55 0.11 -3.01
C HIS A 55 -22.80 -0.60 -4.13
N ILE A 56 -22.68 -1.93 -4.05
CA ILE A 56 -22.02 -2.76 -5.08
C ILE A 56 -22.79 -2.64 -6.41
N THR A 57 -24.11 -2.81 -6.39
CA THR A 57 -24.96 -2.65 -7.59
C THR A 57 -24.83 -1.25 -8.18
N SER A 58 -24.82 -0.20 -7.33
CA SER A 58 -24.63 1.17 -7.80
C SER A 58 -23.27 1.37 -8.46
N LEU A 59 -22.18 0.84 -7.88
CA LEU A 59 -20.85 0.94 -8.46
C LEU A 59 -20.76 0.26 -9.82
N ILE A 60 -21.29 -0.97 -9.94
CA ILE A 60 -21.29 -1.71 -11.22
C ILE A 60 -22.08 -0.94 -12.27
N ASN A 61 -23.30 -0.51 -11.95
CA ASN A 61 -24.15 0.23 -12.89
C ASN A 61 -23.49 1.54 -13.33
N GLN A 62 -22.92 2.30 -12.40
CA GLN A 62 -22.22 3.55 -12.72
C GLN A 62 -20.96 3.28 -13.56
N ALA A 63 -20.22 2.21 -13.29
CA ALA A 63 -19.05 1.87 -14.08
C ALA A 63 -19.43 1.47 -15.53
N SER A 64 -20.53 0.74 -15.70
CA SER A 64 -21.03 0.34 -17.02
C SER A 64 -21.56 1.52 -17.83
N VAL A 65 -22.39 2.38 -17.22
CA VAL A 65 -23.04 3.50 -17.93
C VAL A 65 -22.04 4.59 -18.31
N ASN A 66 -21.03 4.84 -17.47
CA ASN A 66 -20.05 5.90 -17.71
C ASN A 66 -18.86 5.47 -18.57
N GLY A 67 -18.88 4.24 -19.14
CA GLY A 67 -17.80 3.73 -19.99
C GLY A 67 -16.53 3.35 -19.24
N PHE A 68 -16.51 3.45 -17.90
CA PHE A 68 -15.35 3.17 -17.07
C PHE A 68 -14.84 1.73 -17.22
N VAL A 69 -15.74 0.77 -17.44
CA VAL A 69 -15.35 -0.64 -17.72
C VAL A 69 -14.47 -0.73 -18.97
N ALA A 70 -14.82 -0.02 -20.04
CA ALA A 70 -14.03 -0.01 -21.27
C ALA A 70 -12.73 0.77 -21.08
N GLU A 71 -12.79 1.94 -20.44
CA GLU A 71 -11.59 2.71 -20.08
C GLU A 71 -10.57 1.85 -19.33
N LEU A 72 -11.05 1.07 -18.36
CA LEU A 72 -10.20 0.18 -17.56
C LEU A 72 -9.62 -0.96 -18.38
N ALA A 73 -10.42 -1.59 -19.24
CA ALA A 73 -9.98 -2.70 -20.09
C ALA A 73 -8.91 -2.30 -21.11
N TYR A 74 -8.89 -1.04 -21.54
CA TYR A 74 -7.90 -0.50 -22.48
C TYR A 74 -6.80 0.32 -21.79
N SER A 75 -6.80 0.40 -20.46
CA SER A 75 -5.82 1.21 -19.74
C SER A 75 -4.46 0.50 -19.66
N PRO A 76 -3.36 1.13 -20.10
CA PRO A 76 -2.02 0.58 -19.95
C PRO A 76 -1.51 0.64 -18.51
N ASP A 77 -2.16 1.41 -17.65
CA ASP A 77 -1.72 1.67 -16.26
C ASP A 77 -2.35 0.70 -15.25
N VAL A 78 -3.00 -0.35 -15.75
CA VAL A 78 -3.65 -1.39 -14.95
C VAL A 78 -2.77 -2.63 -14.95
N SER A 79 -2.39 -3.06 -13.75
CA SER A 79 -1.75 -4.34 -13.52
C SER A 79 -2.46 -5.06 -12.38
N PHE A 80 -2.55 -6.38 -12.48
CA PHE A 80 -3.13 -7.20 -11.42
C PHE A 80 -2.25 -7.19 -10.16
N ASP A 81 -0.94 -7.32 -10.35
CA ASP A 81 0.04 -7.31 -9.25
C ASP A 81 0.24 -5.91 -8.66
N TRP A 82 -0.05 -4.86 -9.44
CA TRP A 82 0.07 -3.44 -9.04
C TRP A 82 -1.26 -2.71 -9.22
N HIS A 83 -2.15 -2.90 -8.24
CA HIS A 83 -3.52 -2.42 -8.23
C HIS A 83 -3.68 -1.00 -7.65
N SER A 84 -2.68 -0.43 -6.96
CA SER A 84 -2.80 0.93 -6.38
C SER A 84 -3.22 1.99 -7.40
N SER A 85 -2.68 1.92 -8.62
CA SER A 85 -3.05 2.81 -9.73
C SER A 85 -4.54 2.70 -10.07
N MET A 86 -5.03 1.47 -10.29
CA MET A 86 -6.45 1.22 -10.57
C MET A 86 -7.35 1.70 -9.43
N ILE A 87 -7.00 1.39 -8.19
CA ILE A 87 -7.78 1.82 -7.01
C ILE A 87 -7.84 3.35 -6.96
N GLY A 88 -6.72 4.03 -7.19
CA GLY A 88 -6.68 5.48 -7.28
C GLY A 88 -7.62 6.04 -8.35
N LYS A 89 -7.65 5.44 -9.55
CA LYS A 89 -8.59 5.83 -10.63
C LYS A 89 -10.05 5.66 -10.21
N ILE A 90 -10.42 4.55 -9.59
CA ILE A 90 -11.79 4.31 -9.11
C ILE A 90 -12.18 5.34 -8.04
N MET A 91 -11.30 5.57 -7.06
CA MET A 91 -11.54 6.51 -5.94
C MET A 91 -11.63 7.97 -6.41
N GLY A 92 -10.87 8.33 -7.44
CA GLY A 92 -10.86 9.65 -8.07
C GLY A 92 -11.98 9.87 -9.09
N HIS A 93 -12.63 8.80 -9.56
CA HIS A 93 -13.68 8.90 -10.57
C HIS A 93 -14.88 9.69 -10.03
N PRO A 94 -15.43 10.67 -10.78
CA PRO A 94 -16.43 11.60 -10.27
C PRO A 94 -17.72 10.92 -9.80
N THR A 95 -18.16 9.84 -10.47
CA THR A 95 -19.38 9.11 -10.06
C THR A 95 -19.09 7.99 -9.05
N LEU A 96 -18.13 7.10 -9.35
CA LEU A 96 -17.76 5.97 -8.49
C LEU A 96 -17.22 6.43 -7.13
N GLY A 97 -16.35 7.43 -7.11
CA GLY A 97 -15.80 7.99 -5.88
C GLY A 97 -16.86 8.58 -4.95
N ILE A 98 -17.95 9.15 -5.50
CA ILE A 98 -19.09 9.62 -4.69
C ILE A 98 -19.79 8.44 -4.01
N VAL A 99 -20.08 7.38 -4.75
CA VAL A 99 -20.73 6.17 -4.18
C VAL A 99 -19.87 5.58 -3.05
N LEU A 100 -18.55 5.52 -3.22
CA LEU A 100 -17.62 5.03 -2.20
C LEU A 100 -17.60 5.92 -0.95
N ARG A 101 -17.60 7.24 -1.09
CA ARG A 101 -17.64 8.18 0.04
C ARG A 101 -18.94 8.08 0.84
N LEU A 102 -20.06 7.81 0.17
CA LEU A 102 -21.36 7.60 0.83
C LEU A 102 -21.37 6.29 1.63
N ALA A 103 -20.70 5.26 1.13
CA ALA A 103 -20.62 3.98 1.83
C ALA A 103 -19.69 4.01 3.05
N ASN A 104 -18.63 4.81 3.03
CA ASN A 104 -17.78 5.03 4.20
C ASN A 104 -17.19 6.46 4.23
N PRO A 105 -17.67 7.34 5.14
CA PRO A 105 -17.23 8.73 5.21
C PRO A 105 -15.75 8.89 5.62
N LEU A 106 -15.12 7.86 6.19
CA LEU A 106 -13.67 7.88 6.47
C LEU A 106 -12.85 7.89 5.17
N LEU A 107 -13.41 7.46 4.04
CA LEU A 107 -12.75 7.52 2.73
C LEU A 107 -12.68 8.92 2.14
N ALA A 108 -13.55 9.83 2.58
CA ALA A 108 -13.42 11.23 2.24
C ALA A 108 -12.12 11.84 2.81
N ARG A 109 -11.57 11.29 3.92
CA ARG A 109 -10.26 11.68 4.46
C ARG A 109 -9.09 11.11 3.67
N MET A 110 -9.21 9.89 3.13
CA MET A 110 -8.14 9.27 2.33
C MET A 110 -7.93 9.94 0.97
N ALA A 111 -8.95 10.64 0.45
CA ALA A 111 -8.82 11.43 -0.77
C ALA A 111 -7.94 12.70 -0.60
N LYS A 112 -7.42 12.99 0.61
CA LYS A 112 -6.57 14.16 0.89
C LYS A 112 -5.22 13.78 1.56
N SER A 113 -4.18 13.94 0.74
CA SER A 113 -2.71 14.02 0.98
C SER A 113 -1.92 12.79 1.43
N PRO A 114 -0.78 12.49 0.78
CA PRO A 114 0.39 11.99 1.50
C PRO A 114 1.06 13.18 2.21
N ALA A 115 1.43 12.98 3.46
CA ALA A 115 2.53 13.71 4.09
C ALA A 115 3.39 12.61 4.73
N PRO A 116 4.65 12.42 4.30
CA PRO A 116 5.57 11.59 5.04
C PRO A 116 6.07 12.40 6.25
N ASP A 117 6.48 11.67 7.28
CA ASP A 117 7.09 12.13 8.53
C ASP A 117 6.12 12.24 9.71
N GLU A 118 5.89 11.10 10.36
CA GLU A 118 5.82 10.94 11.82
C GLU A 118 5.30 9.55 12.17
N VAL A 119 6.05 8.51 11.83
CA VAL A 119 5.97 7.27 12.64
C VAL A 119 7.38 6.72 12.74
N PHE A 120 7.78 6.41 13.97
CA PHE A 120 9.04 5.75 14.36
C PHE A 120 10.23 6.69 14.59
N ALA A 121 10.15 7.45 15.70
CA ALA A 121 11.36 7.76 16.47
C ALA A 121 12.02 6.45 16.92
N PRO A 122 13.35 6.30 16.83
CA PRO A 122 14.02 5.17 17.45
C PRO A 122 14.00 5.36 18.97
N GLU A 123 13.56 4.33 19.70
CA GLU A 123 13.75 4.30 21.14
C GLU A 123 15.25 4.47 21.46
N VAL A 124 15.46 5.31 22.47
CA VAL A 124 16.72 5.80 23.01
C VAL A 124 17.73 4.69 23.25
N SER A 125 18.96 4.92 22.81
CA SER A 125 20.16 4.19 23.22
C SER A 125 20.43 4.41 24.72
N MET A 126 20.50 3.34 25.50
CA MET A 126 21.19 3.35 26.80
C MET A 126 22.45 2.49 26.68
N ALA A 127 23.57 3.15 26.47
CA ALA A 127 24.88 2.67 26.88
C ALA A 127 25.32 3.48 28.11
N GLU A 128 26.11 2.84 28.95
CA GLU A 128 26.82 3.34 30.15
C GLU A 128 26.08 3.26 31.50
N PHE A 129 26.39 2.20 32.25
CA PHE A 129 27.09 2.25 33.54
C PHE A 129 27.92 0.93 33.57
N GLY A 130 29.24 0.92 33.69
CA GLY A 130 30.06 1.61 34.68
C GLY A 130 30.46 0.59 35.75
N THR A 131 31.65 -0.01 35.62
CA THR A 131 32.26 -0.92 36.59
C THR A 131 32.52 -0.22 37.93
N LEU A 132 31.96 -0.76 39.02
CA LEU A 132 32.34 -0.66 40.45
C LEU A 132 31.24 -1.43 41.20
N VAL A 133 31.47 -2.54 41.92
CA VAL A 133 32.47 -2.89 42.94
C VAL A 133 32.77 -4.39 42.86
#